data_AF-A0A1B1S5E4-F1
#
_entry.id   AF-A0A1B1S5E4-F1
#
_cell.length_a   1.000
_cell.length_b   1.000
_cell.length_c   1.000
_cell.angle_alpha   90.00
_cell.angle_beta   90.00
_cell.angle_gamma   90.00
#
_symmetry.space_group_name_H-M   'P 1'
#
loop_
_entity.id
_entity.type
_entity.pdbx_description
1 polymer ?
#
loop_
_entity_poly.entity_id
_entity_poly.type
_entity_poly.pdbx_seq_one_letter_code
_entity_poly.pdbx_strand_id
1 'polypeptide(L)'
;MRRQLDLGYLNDVLLYHYESKSDMAEAIGITRSHFQEVLKNKGIGTKVLSGLKSEAKVRGFDYELCLKPAPIFINKEAIESIEVTDQEGGLIASITSNQIITHGSTKVIVVPVKD
;
A
#
# COMPACT_ATOMS: atom_id res chain seq x y z
N MET A 1 -5.52 3.99 -13.22
CA MET A 1 -4.75 2.88 -12.59
C MET A 1 -5.64 2.13 -11.64
N ARG A 2 -5.61 0.79 -11.64
CA ARG A 2 -6.26 0.01 -10.57
C ARG A 2 -5.45 0.22 -9.29
N ARG A 3 -6.09 0.65 -8.20
CA ARG A 3 -5.46 0.75 -6.88
C ARG A 3 -4.97 -0.64 -6.45
N GLN A 4 -3.76 -0.71 -5.91
CA GLN A 4 -3.26 -1.91 -5.23
C GLN A 4 -3.49 -1.75 -3.73
N LEU A 5 -3.65 -2.88 -3.05
CA LEU A 5 -3.74 -2.94 -1.59
C LEU A 5 -2.35 -3.22 -1.00
N ASP A 6 -2.10 -2.61 0.14
CA ASP A 6 -1.01 -3.02 1.02
C ASP A 6 -1.42 -4.32 1.71
N LEU A 7 -0.88 -5.44 1.24
CA LEU A 7 -1.25 -6.76 1.77
C LEU A 7 -0.72 -6.99 3.18
N GLY A 8 0.33 -6.26 3.60
CA GLY A 8 0.84 -6.33 4.96
C GLY A 8 -0.21 -5.77 5.92
N TYR A 9 -0.54 -4.49 5.73
CA TYR A 9 -1.54 -3.83 6.58
C TYR A 9 -2.93 -4.48 6.47
N LEU A 10 -3.34 -4.93 5.28
CA LEU A 10 -4.62 -5.62 5.11
C LEU A 10 -4.67 -6.95 5.88
N ASN A 11 -3.55 -7.68 5.97
CA ASN A 11 -3.49 -8.90 6.79
C ASN A 11 -3.52 -8.58 8.29
N ASP A 12 -2.91 -7.48 8.72
CA ASP A 12 -3.04 -7.01 10.10
C ASP A 12 -4.49 -6.67 10.41
N VAL A 13 -5.16 -5.92 9.53
CA VAL A 13 -6.59 -5.59 9.67
C VAL A 13 -7.43 -6.87 9.79
N LEU A 14 -7.17 -7.86 8.93
CA LEU A 14 -7.83 -9.16 8.98
C LEU A 14 -7.63 -9.84 10.34
N LEU A 15 -6.40 -9.88 10.85
CA LEU A 15 -6.05 -10.55 12.11
C LEU A 15 -6.68 -9.86 13.34
N TYR A 16 -6.67 -8.53 13.38
CA TYR A 16 -7.08 -7.76 14.55
C TYR A 16 -8.58 -7.50 14.61
N HIS A 17 -9.25 -7.42 13.45
CA HIS A 17 -10.64 -6.97 13.39
C HIS A 17 -11.63 -8.04 12.95
N TYR A 18 -11.19 -9.21 12.48
CA TYR A 18 -12.08 -10.25 11.95
C TYR A 18 -11.69 -11.63 12.46
N GLU A 19 -12.67 -12.52 12.58
CA GLU A 19 -12.43 -13.89 13.02
C GLU A 19 -11.81 -14.75 11.91
N SER A 20 -12.12 -14.42 10.65
CA SER A 20 -11.64 -15.18 9.51
C SER A 20 -11.67 -14.38 8.21
N LYS A 21 -11.00 -14.92 7.18
CA LYS A 21 -11.08 -14.40 5.80
C LYS A 21 -12.51 -14.40 5.25
N SER A 22 -13.34 -15.33 5.70
CA SER A 22 -14.74 -15.42 5.26
C SER A 22 -15.58 -14.31 5.89
N ASP A 23 -15.38 -14.06 7.18
CA ASP A 23 -16.03 -12.97 7.93
C ASP A 23 -15.70 -11.61 7.30
N MET A 24 -14.42 -11.34 7.03
CA MET A 24 -14.02 -10.12 6.34
C MET A 24 -14.60 -10.01 4.92
N ALA A 25 -14.66 -11.12 4.16
CA ALA A 25 -15.24 -11.11 2.82
C ALA A 25 -16.74 -10.75 2.86
N GLU A 26 -17.48 -11.34 3.80
CA GLU A 26 -18.89 -11.06 4.03
C GLU A 26 -19.12 -9.60 4.42
N ALA A 27 -18.32 -9.08 5.36
CA ALA A 27 -18.41 -7.70 5.81
C ALA A 27 -18.13 -6.68 4.70
N ILE A 28 -17.15 -6.98 3.82
CA ILE A 28 -16.88 -6.18 2.61
C ILE A 28 -17.99 -6.34 1.55
N GLY A 29 -18.82 -7.38 1.65
CA GLY A 29 -19.91 -7.67 0.72
C GLY A 29 -19.48 -8.42 -0.54
N ILE A 30 -18.45 -9.25 -0.46
CA ILE A 30 -17.95 -10.08 -1.57
C ILE A 30 -17.87 -11.56 -1.20
N THR A 31 -17.71 -12.44 -2.19
CA THR A 31 -17.57 -13.87 -1.92
C THR A 31 -16.18 -14.18 -1.36
N ARG A 32 -16.09 -15.26 -0.58
CA ARG A 32 -14.80 -15.78 -0.08
C ARG A 32 -13.80 -16.05 -1.21
N SER A 33 -14.25 -16.61 -2.33
CA SER A 33 -13.39 -16.87 -3.49
C SER A 33 -12.85 -15.57 -4.12
N HIS A 34 -13.69 -14.53 -4.19
CA HIS A 34 -13.25 -13.22 -4.65
C HIS A 34 -12.26 -12.59 -3.67
N PHE A 35 -12.50 -12.70 -2.36
CA PHE A 35 -11.56 -12.20 -1.37
C PHE A 35 -10.19 -12.89 -1.42
N GLN A 36 -10.13 -14.19 -1.76
CA GLN A 36 -8.84 -14.86 -2.01
C GLN A 36 -8.06 -14.27 -3.19
N GLU A 37 -8.73 -13.78 -4.22
CA GLU A 37 -8.08 -13.05 -5.31
C GLU A 37 -7.65 -11.64 -4.88
N VAL A 38 -8.45 -10.97 -4.05
CA VAL A 38 -8.10 -9.66 -3.45
C VAL A 38 -6.79 -9.75 -2.66
N LEU A 39 -6.61 -10.81 -1.87
CA LEU A 39 -5.37 -11.08 -1.12
C LEU A 39 -4.15 -11.37 -2.02
N LYS A 40 -4.34 -11.51 -3.33
CA LYS A 40 -3.27 -11.62 -4.34
C LYS A 40 -3.15 -10.34 -5.17
N ASN A 41 -3.73 -9.23 -4.69
CA ASN A 41 -3.86 -7.97 -5.43
C ASN A 41 -4.62 -8.10 -6.78
N LYS A 42 -5.53 -9.08 -6.90
CA LYS A 42 -6.39 -9.31 -8.07
C LYS A 42 -7.85 -9.01 -7.74
N GLY A 43 -8.63 -8.64 -8.76
CA GLY A 43 -10.07 -8.41 -8.57
C GLY A 43 -10.43 -7.23 -7.66
N ILE A 44 -9.50 -6.31 -7.39
CA ILE A 44 -9.77 -5.09 -6.60
C ILE A 44 -10.58 -4.13 -7.47
N GLY A 45 -11.89 -4.13 -7.22
CA GLY A 45 -12.86 -3.26 -7.88
C GLY A 45 -13.46 -2.24 -6.92
N THR A 46 -14.36 -1.42 -7.45
CA THR A 46 -15.11 -0.40 -6.68
C THR A 46 -15.81 -0.99 -5.46
N LYS A 47 -16.39 -2.19 -5.58
CA LYS A 47 -17.06 -2.88 -4.47
C LYS A 47 -16.11 -3.19 -3.31
N VAL A 48 -14.92 -3.73 -3.62
CA VAL A 48 -13.89 -4.06 -2.62
C VAL A 48 -13.44 -2.78 -1.90
N LEU A 49 -13.13 -1.73 -2.67
CA LEU A 49 -12.66 -0.46 -2.11
C LEU A 49 -13.74 0.22 -1.26
N SER A 50 -14.99 0.21 -1.70
CA SER A 50 -16.12 0.78 -0.95
C SER A 50 -16.43 -0.02 0.32
N GLY A 51 -16.35 -1.36 0.25
CA GLY A 51 -16.54 -2.23 1.41
C GLY A 51 -15.46 -2.01 2.45
N LEU A 52 -14.18 -2.02 2.05
CA LEU A 52 -13.06 -1.70 2.93
C LEU A 52 -13.18 -0.31 3.56
N LYS A 53 -13.58 0.70 2.80
CA LYS A 53 -13.77 2.07 3.32
C LYS A 53 -14.95 2.15 4.31
N SER A 54 -15.97 1.34 4.13
CA SER A 54 -17.11 1.27 5.06
C SER A 54 -16.69 0.56 6.35
N GLU A 55 -16.03 -0.58 6.22
CA GLU A 55 -15.52 -1.35 7.37
C GLU A 55 -14.47 -0.58 8.17
N ALA A 56 -13.62 0.23 7.52
CA ALA A 56 -12.68 1.12 8.19
C ALA A 56 -13.40 2.05 9.17
N LYS A 57 -14.54 2.61 8.77
CA LYS A 57 -15.37 3.48 9.62
C LYS A 57 -16.04 2.72 10.77
N VAL A 58 -16.45 1.47 10.52
CA VAL A 58 -17.16 0.64 11.50
C VAL A 58 -16.21 0.08 12.55
N ARG A 59 -15.04 -0.41 12.12
CA ARG A 59 -14.09 -1.14 12.97
C ARG A 59 -12.89 -0.31 13.44
N GLY A 60 -12.73 0.91 12.91
CA GLY A 60 -11.76 1.88 13.40
C GLY A 60 -10.32 1.68 12.92
N PHE A 61 -10.10 1.06 11.76
CA PHE A 61 -8.79 1.01 11.11
C PHE A 61 -8.64 2.08 10.02
N ASP A 62 -7.41 2.39 9.62
CA ASP A 62 -7.15 3.40 8.59
C ASP A 62 -7.29 2.80 7.18
N TYR A 63 -8.28 3.27 6.43
CA TYR A 63 -8.50 2.85 5.05
C TYR A 63 -7.31 3.19 4.13
N GLU A 64 -6.66 4.33 4.33
CA GLU A 64 -5.56 4.75 3.44
C GLU A 64 -4.33 3.86 3.62
N LEU A 65 -4.11 3.32 4.83
CA LEU A 65 -3.05 2.33 5.09
C LEU A 65 -3.32 0.97 4.44
N CYS A 66 -4.58 0.65 4.11
CA CYS A 66 -4.90 -0.55 3.32
C CYS A 66 -4.51 -0.41 1.84
N LEU A 67 -4.20 0.81 1.37
CA LEU A 67 -3.85 1.07 -0.02
C LEU A 67 -2.34 1.16 -0.16
N LYS A 68 -1.80 0.57 -1.24
CA LYS A 68 -0.46 0.94 -1.65
C LYS A 68 -0.41 2.44 -1.96
N PRO A 69 0.66 3.12 -1.56
CA PRO A 69 0.82 4.52 -1.86
C PRO A 69 0.95 4.74 -3.37
N ALA A 70 0.64 5.96 -3.81
CA ALA A 70 0.73 6.30 -5.22
C ALA A 70 2.19 6.13 -5.69
N PRO A 71 2.42 5.66 -6.93
CA PRO A 71 3.79 5.57 -7.42
C PRO A 71 4.39 6.97 -7.57
N ILE A 72 5.71 7.04 -7.48
CA ILE A 72 6.48 8.22 -7.88
C ILE A 72 6.50 8.25 -9.40
N PHE A 73 6.30 9.43 -10.00
CA PHE A 73 6.41 9.61 -11.44
C PHE A 73 7.72 10.32 -11.79
N ILE A 74 8.59 9.66 -12.56
CA ILE A 74 9.81 10.25 -13.12
C ILE A 74 9.79 10.04 -14.62
N ASN A 75 9.92 11.13 -15.41
CA ASN A 75 9.92 11.05 -16.88
C ASN A 75 8.75 10.24 -17.47
N LYS A 76 7.56 10.33 -16.87
CA LYS A 76 6.34 9.57 -17.20
C LYS A 76 6.36 8.07 -16.85
N GLU A 77 7.42 7.58 -16.22
CA GLU A 77 7.48 6.24 -15.66
C GLU A 77 6.98 6.24 -14.22
N ALA A 78 6.18 5.24 -13.87
CA ALA A 78 5.69 5.01 -12.51
C ALA A 78 6.62 4.03 -11.79
N ILE A 79 7.25 4.49 -10.72
CA ILE A 79 8.17 3.68 -9.89
C ILE A 79 7.67 3.62 -8.45
N GLU A 80 7.90 2.49 -7.77
CA GLU A 80 7.50 2.32 -6.35
C GLU A 80 8.50 2.97 -5.40
N SER A 81 9.79 2.94 -5.73
CA SER A 81 10.87 3.54 -4.95
C SER A 81 12.01 4.01 -5.86
N ILE A 82 12.81 4.93 -5.32
CA ILE A 82 14.14 5.29 -5.82
C ILE A 82 15.13 4.78 -4.79
N GLU A 83 16.03 3.90 -5.20
CA GLU A 83 17.06 3.36 -4.32
C GLU A 83 18.43 3.88 -4.78
N VAL A 84 19.20 4.39 -3.82
CA VAL A 84 20.58 4.80 -4.00
C VAL A 84 21.43 3.84 -3.20
N THR A 85 22.28 3.09 -3.89
CA THR A 85 23.21 2.14 -3.29
C THR A 85 24.65 2.55 -3.53
N ASP A 86 25.57 2.07 -2.70
CA ASP A 86 27.00 2.10 -3.01
C ASP A 86 27.36 1.05 -4.10
N GLN A 87 28.65 0.96 -4.42
CA GLN A 87 29.17 0.03 -5.43
C GLN A 87 29.10 -1.45 -5.00
N GLU A 88 28.98 -1.71 -3.70
CA GLU A 88 28.90 -3.06 -3.13
C GLU A 88 27.44 -3.51 -2.92
N GLY A 89 26.47 -2.63 -3.20
CA GLY A 89 25.04 -2.89 -3.04
C GLY A 89 24.48 -2.50 -1.67
N GLY A 90 25.26 -1.81 -0.83
CA GLY A 90 24.80 -1.25 0.44
C GLY A 90 23.81 -0.11 0.21
N LEU A 91 22.66 -0.14 0.90
CA LEU A 91 21.64 0.90 0.80
C LEU A 91 22.12 2.21 1.44
N ILE A 92 22.25 3.27 0.64
CA ILE A 92 22.58 4.63 1.11
C ILE A 92 21.29 5.39 1.46
N ALA A 93 20.30 5.33 0.55
CA ALA A 93 18.99 5.93 0.74
C ALA A 93 17.90 5.21 -0.08
N SER A 94 16.69 5.18 0.46
CA SER A 94 15.49 4.73 -0.25
C SER A 94 14.41 5.80 -0.14
N ILE A 95 13.87 6.22 -1.27
CA ILE A 95 12.81 7.21 -1.35
C ILE A 95 11.59 6.50 -1.92
N THR A 96 10.54 6.39 -1.12
CA THR A 96 9.22 5.96 -1.59
C THR A 96 8.29 7.16 -1.64
N SER A 97 7.07 6.97 -2.13
CA SER A 97 6.04 8.01 -2.10
C SER A 97 5.58 8.40 -0.69
N ASN A 98 5.88 7.59 0.32
CA ASN A 98 5.49 7.84 1.71
C ASN A 98 6.64 8.28 2.60
N GLN A 99 7.87 7.83 2.31
CA GLN A 99 8.97 7.95 3.25
C GLN A 99 10.31 8.09 2.55
N ILE A 100 11.23 8.75 3.26
CA ILE A 100 12.64 8.80 2.92
C ILE A 100 13.39 8.05 4.03
N ILE A 101 14.06 6.99 3.65
CA ILE A 101 14.93 6.20 4.52
C ILE A 101 16.38 6.51 4.13
N THR A 102 17.23 6.77 5.11
CA THR A 102 18.66 7.05 4.90
C THR A 102 19.49 6.18 5.83
N HIS A 103 20.68 5.79 5.37
CA HIS A 103 21.63 5.04 6.16
C HIS A 103 22.83 5.91 6.57
N GLY A 104 23.32 5.70 7.79
CA GLY A 104 24.44 6.46 8.35
C GLY A 104 24.11 7.93 8.58
N SER A 105 25.07 8.81 8.26
CA SER A 105 24.93 10.28 8.38
C SER A 105 24.40 10.95 7.11
N THR A 106 23.80 10.19 6.20
CA THR A 106 23.34 10.70 4.91
C THR A 106 22.01 11.44 5.06
N LYS A 107 21.84 12.55 4.33
CA LYS A 107 20.57 13.30 4.25
C LYS A 107 20.13 13.40 2.79
N VAL A 108 18.86 13.09 2.53
CA VAL A 108 18.23 13.35 1.24
C VAL A 108 17.53 14.71 1.29
N ILE A 109 17.73 15.54 0.26
CA ILE A 109 17.06 16.83 0.09
C ILE A 109 16.43 16.83 -1.30
N VAL A 110 15.12 16.98 -1.36
CA VAL A 110 14.39 17.10 -2.63
C VAL A 110 14.31 18.58 -3.00
N VAL A 111 14.99 18.98 -4.08
CA VAL A 111 14.98 20.36 -4.59
C VAL A 111 14.09 20.40 -5.83
N PRO A 112 12.90 21.02 -5.77
CA PRO A 112 12.06 21.17 -6.95
C PRO A 112 12.70 22.15 -7.94
N VAL A 113 12.63 21.82 -9.23
CA VAL A 113 12.89 22.81 -10.27
C VAL A 113 11.73 23.80 -10.24
N LYS A 114 12.04 25.07 -9.98
CA LYS A 114 11.05 26.15 -10.10
C LYS A 114 10.95 26.49 -11.59
N ASP A 115 9.76 26.35 -12.15
CA ASP A 115 9.39 27.01 -13.41
C ASP A 115 9.34 28.53 -13.23
#